data_AF-A0A4Y2FHU9-F1
#
_entry.id   AF-A0A4Y2FHU9-F1
#
_cell.length_a   1.000
_cell.length_b   1.000
_cell.length_c   1.000
_cell.angle_alpha   90.00
_cell.angle_beta   90.00
_cell.angle_gamma   90.00
#
_symmetry.space_group_name_H-M   'P 1'
#
loop_
_entity.id
_entity.type
_entity.pdbx_description
1 polymer ?
#
loop_
_entity_poly.entity_id
_entity_poly.type
_entity_poly.pdbx_seq_one_letter_code
_entity_poly.pdbx_strand_id
1 'polypeptide(L)'
;MDTGKVLDIDVLSKYCAFENKKNHEKSAKSNFRGSRGMMEVKGACNIFKRSLTFHNARYTKYLGDGVSKVFDAIIEENIYGDEFQVEKLACIGHVMKRMGPRLRRLKEKMKGQLLSDSKRFSGKNRLTDSQIDKIQNYYDLAIRRNLNSVHAMRQAVRAIFMHKLSTDENPQHGFCPIGEDSSCGFKRAEATGSAYKHKNNLPVAVVEAMRPVHKDLSHPGLLKKCVHGNMRNPNESVNNVIWSRVHKSTFVQIEALSPYVYDAVCTFNEGNSAKLQILTNLGIQPGEYTFHVLKCLDKEKLLRAKYGFSQQSKENGITEKEKKIRIKIMHRLLAMEQGCFDKKHFWLNGHHRNSPCIKFKPQAIGEANCSVFASCVRIKAAVGKVSSLANEFGHGRNRD
;
A
#
# COMPACT_ATOMS: atom_id res chain seq x y z
N MET A 1 -13.69 -13.51 7.61
CA MET A 1 -12.49 -14.27 7.26
C MET A 1 -11.66 -13.52 6.21
N ASP A 2 -10.61 -12.79 6.61
CA ASP A 2 -9.65 -12.23 5.65
C ASP A 2 -8.80 -13.38 5.07
N THR A 3 -8.94 -13.68 3.78
CA THR A 3 -8.29 -14.83 3.15
C THR A 3 -6.86 -14.52 2.70
N GLY A 4 -6.49 -13.23 2.62
CA GLY A 4 -5.24 -12.79 1.99
C GLY A 4 -5.14 -13.08 0.49
N LYS A 5 -6.20 -13.62 -0.14
CA LYS A 5 -6.25 -14.00 -1.56
C LYS A 5 -7.05 -12.98 -2.37
N VAL A 6 -6.76 -12.92 -3.67
CA VAL A 6 -7.60 -12.22 -4.65
C VAL A 6 -8.79 -13.11 -4.97
N LEU A 7 -10.00 -12.62 -4.70
CA LEU A 7 -11.24 -13.36 -4.93
C LEU A 7 -11.88 -13.01 -6.27
N ASP A 8 -11.76 -11.76 -6.68
CA ASP A 8 -12.34 -11.26 -7.92
C ASP A 8 -11.42 -10.21 -8.56
N ILE A 9 -11.46 -10.12 -9.89
CA ILE A 9 -10.68 -9.19 -10.69
C ILE A 9 -11.45 -8.78 -11.95
N ASP A 10 -11.51 -7.47 -12.23
CA ASP A 10 -12.09 -6.96 -13.46
C ASP A 10 -10.99 -6.38 -14.36
N VAL A 11 -10.84 -6.95 -15.55
CA VAL A 11 -9.82 -6.52 -16.51
C VAL A 11 -10.48 -5.59 -17.52
N LEU A 12 -10.04 -4.34 -17.51
CA LEU A 12 -10.55 -3.32 -18.43
C LEU A 12 -9.41 -2.84 -19.33
N SER A 13 -9.70 -2.70 -20.62
CA SER A 13 -8.81 -2.08 -21.61
C SER A 13 -9.57 -1.07 -22.45
N LYS A 14 -8.97 0.12 -22.58
CA LYS A 14 -9.40 1.15 -23.52
C LYS A 14 -8.71 1.00 -24.89
N TYR A 15 -7.64 0.20 -24.95
CA TYR A 15 -6.84 0.11 -26.15
C TYR A 15 -7.48 -0.84 -27.16
N CYS A 16 -7.51 -0.40 -28.41
CA CYS A 16 -7.88 -1.19 -29.55
C CYS A 16 -6.80 -1.00 -30.62
N ALA A 17 -6.22 -2.09 -31.12
CA ALA A 17 -5.27 -2.01 -32.23
C ALA A 17 -6.07 -2.24 -33.52
N PHE A 18 -6.66 -1.17 -34.06
CA PHE A 18 -7.16 -1.17 -35.43
C PHE A 18 -6.50 -0.02 -36.20
N GLU A 19 -6.03 -0.32 -37.40
CA GLU A 19 -5.34 0.62 -38.28
C GLU A 19 -6.29 1.57 -39.02
N ASN A 20 -7.60 1.27 -39.08
CA ASN A 20 -8.56 2.03 -39.87
C ASN A 20 -9.68 2.66 -39.01
N LYS A 21 -9.65 4.00 -38.90
CA LYS A 21 -10.62 4.80 -38.10
C LYS A 21 -12.07 4.72 -38.59
N LYS A 22 -12.32 4.32 -39.86
CA LYS A 22 -13.64 4.36 -40.49
C LYS A 22 -14.60 3.23 -40.08
N ASN A 23 -14.09 2.09 -39.62
CA ASN A 23 -14.90 0.91 -39.22
C ASN A 23 -14.80 0.57 -37.72
N HIS A 24 -14.28 1.51 -36.91
CA HIS A 24 -13.90 1.26 -35.52
C HIS A 24 -15.05 0.76 -34.63
N GLU A 25 -16.31 1.12 -34.90
CA GLU A 25 -17.42 0.74 -34.02
C GLU A 25 -17.85 -0.73 -34.09
N LYS A 26 -17.66 -1.41 -35.24
CA LYS A 26 -18.15 -2.79 -35.42
C LYS A 26 -17.18 -3.86 -34.90
N SER A 27 -15.92 -3.51 -34.66
CA SER A 27 -14.87 -4.47 -34.25
C SER A 27 -14.00 -3.99 -33.08
N ALA A 28 -14.41 -2.93 -32.36
CA ALA A 28 -13.65 -2.42 -31.22
C ALA A 28 -13.55 -3.46 -30.09
N LYS A 29 -12.35 -4.02 -29.92
CA LYS A 29 -11.97 -4.93 -28.83
C LYS A 29 -11.77 -4.26 -27.46
N SER A 30 -12.00 -2.95 -27.36
CA SER A 30 -11.98 -2.24 -26.07
C SER A 30 -13.26 -2.51 -25.29
N ASN A 31 -13.17 -2.98 -24.05
CA ASN A 31 -14.33 -3.22 -23.19
C ASN A 31 -14.64 -2.03 -22.25
N PHE A 32 -13.92 -0.92 -22.38
CA PHE A 32 -14.15 0.28 -21.59
C PHE A 32 -14.12 1.56 -22.43
N ARG A 33 -15.19 2.35 -22.33
CA ARG A 33 -15.29 3.72 -22.88
C ARG A 33 -15.33 4.71 -21.72
N GLY A 34 -14.39 5.67 -21.71
CA GLY A 34 -14.30 6.69 -20.66
C GLY A 34 -12.89 7.23 -20.42
N SER A 35 -12.73 8.01 -19.35
CA SER A 35 -11.41 8.48 -18.91
C SER A 35 -10.65 7.36 -18.19
N ARG A 36 -9.32 7.40 -18.21
CA ARG A 36 -8.48 6.37 -17.57
C ARG A 36 -8.74 6.26 -16.06
N GLY A 37 -9.10 7.37 -15.41
CA GLY A 37 -9.45 7.39 -13.98
C GLY A 37 -10.76 6.68 -13.65
N MET A 38 -11.70 6.60 -14.60
CA MET A 38 -13.00 5.94 -14.42
C MET A 38 -12.93 4.43 -14.59
N MET A 39 -11.85 3.88 -15.14
CA MET A 39 -11.65 2.42 -15.22
C MET A 39 -11.60 1.79 -13.82
N GLU A 40 -10.93 2.45 -12.87
CA GLU A 40 -10.84 1.97 -11.49
C GLU A 40 -12.21 1.98 -10.79
N VAL A 41 -13.01 3.02 -11.05
CA VAL A 41 -14.38 3.14 -10.53
C VAL A 41 -15.26 2.04 -11.11
N LYS A 42 -15.28 1.92 -12.44
CA LYS A 42 -16.09 0.93 -13.15
C LYS A 42 -15.74 -0.50 -12.75
N GLY A 43 -14.45 -0.83 -12.69
CA GLY A 43 -13.99 -2.16 -12.32
C GLY A 43 -14.38 -2.53 -10.89
N ALA A 44 -14.25 -1.59 -9.94
CA ALA A 44 -14.70 -1.84 -8.58
C ALA A 44 -16.22 -2.03 -8.48
N CYS A 45 -17.02 -1.19 -9.15
CA CYS A 45 -18.48 -1.36 -9.17
C CYS A 45 -18.87 -2.70 -9.80
N ASN A 46 -18.21 -3.12 -10.90
CA ASN A 46 -18.46 -4.41 -11.53
C ASN A 46 -18.19 -5.59 -10.57
N ILE A 47 -17.06 -5.55 -9.85
CA ILE A 47 -16.70 -6.56 -8.84
C ILE A 47 -17.77 -6.64 -7.73
N PHE A 48 -18.20 -5.50 -7.20
CA PHE A 48 -19.26 -5.49 -6.18
C PHE A 48 -20.60 -6.00 -6.75
N LYS A 49 -20.98 -5.59 -7.96
CA LYS A 49 -22.24 -6.02 -8.61
C LYS A 49 -22.33 -7.53 -8.79
N ARG A 50 -21.25 -8.17 -9.24
CA ARG A 50 -21.21 -9.62 -9.47
C ARG A 50 -20.86 -10.45 -8.23
N SER A 51 -20.59 -9.82 -7.10
CA SER A 51 -20.20 -10.54 -5.87
C SER A 51 -21.23 -11.58 -5.42
N LEU A 52 -22.53 -11.25 -5.48
CA LEU A 52 -23.62 -12.17 -5.12
C LEU A 52 -23.73 -13.32 -6.12
N THR A 53 -23.60 -13.04 -7.42
CA THR A 53 -23.77 -14.07 -8.46
C THR A 53 -22.56 -15.00 -8.57
N PHE A 54 -21.34 -14.47 -8.43
CA PHE A 54 -20.11 -15.24 -8.61
C PHE A 54 -19.66 -15.95 -7.33
N HIS A 55 -19.92 -15.36 -6.17
CA HIS A 55 -19.37 -15.84 -4.90
C HIS A 55 -20.43 -16.07 -3.82
N ASN A 56 -21.70 -15.76 -4.09
CA ASN A 56 -22.78 -15.79 -3.10
C ASN A 56 -22.40 -15.05 -1.81
N ALA A 57 -21.73 -13.90 -1.95
CA ALA A 57 -21.15 -13.15 -0.84
C ALA A 57 -21.32 -11.64 -1.01
N ARG A 58 -21.44 -10.93 0.12
CA ARG A 58 -21.44 -9.46 0.17
C ARG A 58 -20.07 -8.93 0.61
N TYR A 59 -19.58 -7.90 -0.07
CA TYR A 59 -18.36 -7.19 0.32
C TYR A 59 -18.69 -6.06 1.29
N THR A 60 -18.37 -6.28 2.56
CA THR A 60 -18.82 -5.41 3.66
C THR A 60 -17.92 -4.20 3.90
N LYS A 61 -16.65 -4.28 3.50
CA LYS A 61 -15.62 -3.28 3.79
C LYS A 61 -14.81 -2.93 2.56
N TYR A 62 -14.65 -1.64 2.30
CA TYR A 62 -13.79 -1.11 1.25
C TYR A 62 -12.52 -0.50 1.84
N LEU A 63 -11.36 -1.08 1.55
CA LEU A 63 -10.07 -0.52 1.93
C LEU A 63 -9.50 0.32 0.79
N GLY A 64 -9.47 1.64 0.97
CA GLY A 64 -8.94 2.58 -0.01
C GLY A 64 -8.14 3.70 0.61
N ASP A 65 -7.63 4.58 -0.25
CA ASP A 65 -6.82 5.72 0.15
C ASP A 65 -7.60 7.00 -0.08
N GLY A 66 -7.69 7.82 0.97
CA GLY A 66 -8.27 9.16 0.88
C GLY A 66 -9.73 9.19 0.45
N VAL A 67 -10.11 10.35 -0.10
CA VAL A 67 -11.40 10.52 -0.79
C VAL A 67 -11.27 9.81 -2.12
N SER A 68 -12.13 8.82 -2.34
CA SER A 68 -12.01 7.89 -3.47
C SER A 68 -13.33 7.94 -4.20
N LYS A 69 -13.33 8.48 -5.42
CA LYS A 69 -14.49 8.46 -6.34
C LYS A 69 -15.05 7.04 -6.50
N VAL A 70 -14.20 6.02 -6.30
CA VAL A 70 -14.59 4.61 -6.33
C VAL A 70 -15.55 4.26 -5.19
N PHE A 71 -15.26 4.71 -3.96
CA PHE A 71 -16.14 4.41 -2.83
C PHE A 71 -17.47 5.15 -2.97
N ASP A 72 -17.41 6.42 -3.39
CA ASP A 72 -18.61 7.24 -3.58
C ASP A 72 -19.53 6.59 -4.63
N ALA A 73 -18.96 6.08 -5.74
CA ALA A 73 -19.71 5.33 -6.74
C ALA A 73 -20.26 3.99 -6.25
N ILE A 74 -19.55 3.25 -5.38
CA ILE A 74 -20.08 2.00 -4.78
C ILE A 74 -21.31 2.29 -3.92
N ILE A 75 -21.29 3.39 -3.17
CA ILE A 75 -22.42 3.81 -2.33
C ILE A 75 -23.59 4.28 -3.19
N GLU A 76 -23.33 5.10 -4.22
CA GLU A 76 -24.35 5.59 -5.16
C GLU A 76 -25.04 4.44 -5.92
N GLU A 77 -24.28 3.42 -6.33
CA GLU A 77 -24.81 2.24 -7.01
C GLU A 77 -25.67 1.34 -6.10
N ASN A 78 -25.63 1.56 -4.78
CA ASN A 78 -26.45 0.89 -3.76
C ASN A 78 -26.60 -0.64 -3.97
N ILE A 79 -25.49 -1.31 -4.27
CA ILE A 79 -25.48 -2.67 -4.83
C ILE A 79 -26.14 -3.72 -3.92
N TYR A 80 -26.13 -3.50 -2.60
CA TYR A 80 -26.69 -4.42 -1.61
C TYR A 80 -28.02 -3.93 -1.00
N GLY A 81 -28.60 -2.85 -1.55
CA GLY A 81 -29.81 -2.21 -1.04
C GLY A 81 -29.60 -1.42 0.25
N ASP A 82 -30.65 -0.71 0.67
CA ASP A 82 -30.61 0.22 1.81
C ASP A 82 -30.36 -0.46 3.16
N GLU A 83 -30.62 -1.77 3.23
CA GLU A 83 -30.38 -2.59 4.42
C GLU A 83 -28.89 -2.74 4.75
N PHE A 84 -28.00 -2.57 3.76
CA PHE A 84 -26.58 -2.84 3.94
C PHE A 84 -25.67 -1.81 3.27
N GLN A 85 -24.99 -1.00 4.10
CA GLN A 85 -23.98 -0.05 3.64
C GLN A 85 -22.55 -0.55 3.80
N VAL A 86 -21.75 -0.37 2.75
CA VAL A 86 -20.32 -0.74 2.74
C VAL A 86 -19.51 0.20 3.62
N GLU A 87 -18.74 -0.33 4.57
CA GLU A 87 -17.89 0.47 5.45
C GLU A 87 -16.57 0.86 4.76
N LYS A 88 -16.25 2.16 4.77
CA LYS A 88 -14.95 2.66 4.27
C LYS A 88 -13.86 2.57 5.32
N LEU A 89 -12.86 1.72 5.05
CA LEU A 89 -11.61 1.65 5.79
C LEU A 89 -10.53 2.55 5.15
N ALA A 90 -9.54 2.94 5.95
CA ALA A 90 -8.41 3.74 5.51
C ALA A 90 -7.10 2.99 5.70
N CYS A 91 -6.29 2.94 4.64
CA CYS A 91 -4.93 2.42 4.73
C CYS A 91 -4.13 3.15 5.82
N ILE A 92 -3.55 2.39 6.76
CA ILE A 92 -2.77 2.94 7.86
C ILE A 92 -1.62 3.82 7.35
N GLY A 93 -0.88 3.34 6.34
CA GLY A 93 0.23 4.09 5.74
C GLY A 93 -0.21 5.38 5.06
N HIS A 94 -1.44 5.43 4.53
CA HIS A 94 -1.99 6.67 4.00
C HIS A 94 -2.34 7.66 5.11
N VAL A 95 -2.95 7.21 6.22
CA VAL A 95 -3.24 8.07 7.37
C VAL A 95 -1.95 8.65 7.95
N MET A 96 -0.93 7.82 8.17
CA MET A 96 0.38 8.19 8.72
C MET A 96 1.07 9.27 7.88
N LYS A 97 1.04 9.12 6.55
CA LYS A 97 1.62 10.08 5.61
C LYS A 97 0.89 11.42 5.54
N ARG A 98 -0.23 11.64 6.24
CA ARG A 98 -0.95 12.94 6.22
C ARG A 98 -0.25 14.03 7.02
N MET A 99 0.46 13.67 8.09
CA MET A 99 1.04 14.63 9.03
C MET A 99 2.04 15.57 8.35
N GLY A 100 3.09 15.01 7.73
CA GLY A 100 4.15 15.83 7.13
C GLY A 100 3.68 16.76 6.02
N PRO A 101 2.96 16.29 4.98
CA PRO A 101 2.41 17.14 3.93
C PRO A 101 1.46 18.22 4.44
N ARG A 102 0.64 17.95 5.47
CA ARG A 102 -0.23 18.99 6.06
C ARG A 102 0.58 20.05 6.80
N LEU A 103 1.60 19.66 7.56
CA LEU A 103 2.50 20.62 8.21
C LEU A 103 3.32 21.42 7.21
N ARG A 104 3.79 20.80 6.11
CA ARG A 104 4.48 21.52 5.02
C ARG A 104 3.56 22.51 4.32
N ARG A 105 2.32 22.14 4.01
CA ARG A 105 1.33 23.07 3.44
C ARG A 105 1.00 24.22 4.39
N LEU A 106 0.90 23.94 5.69
CA LEU A 106 0.75 24.98 6.71
C LEU A 106 1.96 25.91 6.73
N LYS A 107 3.18 25.35 6.68
CA LYS A 107 4.43 26.10 6.60
C LYS A 107 4.45 27.07 5.40
N GLU A 108 4.05 26.60 4.22
CA GLU A 108 3.95 27.45 3.04
C GLU A 108 2.84 28.50 3.15
N LYS A 109 1.67 28.14 3.70
CA LYS A 109 0.57 29.09 3.92
C LYS A 109 0.95 30.23 4.87
N MET A 110 1.77 29.95 5.87
CA MET A 110 2.21 30.92 6.88
C MET A 110 3.51 31.64 6.50
N LYS A 111 4.02 31.42 5.29
CA LYS A 111 5.25 32.05 4.82
C LYS A 111 5.09 33.58 4.79
N GLY A 112 6.06 34.29 5.37
CA GLY A 112 6.04 35.75 5.46
C GLY A 112 5.20 36.33 6.59
N GLN A 113 4.35 35.53 7.25
CA GLN A 113 3.54 35.98 8.39
C GLN A 113 4.35 35.91 9.69
N LEU A 114 4.13 36.89 10.57
CA LEU A 114 4.64 36.88 11.93
C LEU A 114 3.61 36.23 12.85
N LEU A 115 4.09 35.42 13.79
CA LEU A 115 3.24 34.86 14.84
C LEU A 115 3.09 35.86 16.00
N SER A 116 2.39 35.46 17.06
CA SER A 116 2.19 36.27 18.27
C SER A 116 3.48 36.71 18.97
N ASP A 117 4.60 36.04 18.71
CA ASP A 117 5.92 36.42 19.23
C ASP A 117 6.76 37.25 18.24
N SER A 118 6.11 37.85 17.24
CA SER A 118 6.71 38.68 16.19
C SER A 118 7.81 37.97 15.38
N LYS A 119 7.79 36.62 15.33
CA LYS A 119 8.75 35.80 14.59
C LYS A 119 8.05 34.92 13.55
N ARG A 120 8.77 34.56 12.48
CA ARG A 120 8.28 33.72 11.36
C ARG A 120 8.07 32.26 11.76
N PHE A 121 6.99 31.62 11.31
CA PHE A 121 6.63 30.24 11.66
C PHE A 121 7.75 29.20 11.46
N SER A 122 8.54 29.33 10.39
CA SER A 122 9.68 28.48 10.08
C SER A 122 11.02 29.18 10.28
N GLY A 123 12.07 28.41 10.58
CA GLY A 123 13.44 28.93 10.70
C GLY A 123 14.28 28.15 11.70
N LYS A 124 15.50 28.64 11.98
CA LYS A 124 16.38 28.08 13.02
C LYS A 124 15.63 28.09 14.37
N ASN A 125 15.71 26.97 15.09
CA ASN A 125 15.00 26.75 16.37
C ASN A 125 13.46 26.86 16.30
N ARG A 126 12.88 26.70 15.10
CA ARG A 126 11.43 26.68 14.87
C ARG A 126 11.03 25.46 14.02
N LEU A 127 9.90 25.52 13.32
CA LEU A 127 9.47 24.42 12.48
C LEU A 127 10.36 24.33 11.23
N THR A 128 11.13 23.25 11.15
CA THR A 128 11.96 22.88 9.99
C THR A 128 11.45 21.59 9.35
N ASP A 129 11.87 21.29 8.13
CA ASP A 129 11.45 20.03 7.47
C ASP A 129 11.92 18.79 8.24
N SER A 130 13.11 18.84 8.86
CA SER A 130 13.58 17.77 9.75
C SER A 130 12.70 17.59 10.99
N GLN A 131 12.19 18.69 11.58
CA GLN A 131 11.22 18.60 12.68
C GLN A 131 9.89 18.01 12.21
N ILE A 132 9.44 18.39 11.00
CA ILE A 132 8.23 17.84 10.40
C ILE A 132 8.37 16.31 10.18
N ASP A 133 9.51 15.85 9.67
CA ASP A 133 9.78 14.42 9.48
C ASP A 133 9.79 13.67 10.81
N LYS A 134 10.42 14.23 11.86
CA LYS A 134 10.36 13.64 13.20
C LYS A 134 8.92 13.55 13.73
N ILE A 135 8.13 14.61 13.59
CA ILE A 135 6.71 14.61 14.03
C ILE A 135 5.90 13.57 13.24
N GLN A 136 6.13 13.44 11.93
CA GLN A 136 5.48 12.41 11.12
C GLN A 136 5.88 11.00 11.58
N ASN A 137 7.14 10.76 11.90
CA ASN A 137 7.61 9.46 12.38
C ASN A 137 7.00 9.10 13.75
N TYR A 138 6.91 10.07 14.66
CA TYR A 138 6.21 9.85 15.93
C TYR A 138 4.72 9.60 15.73
N TYR A 139 4.09 10.29 14.77
CA TYR A 139 2.68 10.07 14.42
C TYR A 139 2.45 8.68 13.84
N ASP A 140 3.37 8.20 12.99
CA ASP A 140 3.38 6.81 12.53
C ASP A 140 3.44 5.86 13.73
N LEU A 141 4.44 6.02 14.61
CA LEU A 141 4.62 5.17 15.78
C LEU A 141 3.40 5.15 16.71
N ALA A 142 2.78 6.31 16.95
CA ALA A 142 1.59 6.44 17.78
C ALA A 142 0.39 5.65 17.21
N ILE A 143 0.20 5.64 15.89
CA ILE A 143 -0.85 4.83 15.26
C ILE A 143 -0.50 3.34 15.35
N ARG A 144 0.73 2.98 14.98
CA ARG A 144 1.18 1.58 14.88
C ARG A 144 1.14 0.84 16.21
N ARG A 145 1.44 1.53 17.32
CA ARG A 145 1.46 0.95 18.67
C ARG A 145 0.08 0.84 19.33
N ASN A 146 -0.95 1.48 18.78
CA ASN A 146 -2.27 1.61 19.43
C ASN A 146 -3.41 1.10 18.54
N LEU A 147 -3.17 0.06 17.74
CA LEU A 147 -4.15 -0.52 16.82
C LEU A 147 -5.35 -1.19 17.50
N ASN A 148 -5.28 -1.44 18.80
CA ASN A 148 -6.36 -2.04 19.57
C ASN A 148 -7.34 -1.01 20.17
N SER A 149 -7.01 0.29 20.19
CA SER A 149 -7.84 1.29 20.85
C SER A 149 -7.75 2.66 20.18
N VAL A 150 -8.88 3.14 19.65
CA VAL A 150 -9.00 4.51 19.11
C VAL A 150 -8.71 5.55 20.19
N HIS A 151 -9.11 5.28 21.44
CA HIS A 151 -8.83 6.18 22.56
C HIS A 151 -7.33 6.26 22.83
N ALA A 152 -6.65 5.12 22.99
CA ALA A 152 -5.21 5.09 23.23
C ALA A 152 -4.42 5.72 22.08
N MET A 153 -4.82 5.44 20.83
CA MET A 153 -4.25 6.05 19.63
C MET A 153 -4.39 7.57 19.66
N ARG A 154 -5.57 8.09 20.02
CA ARG A 154 -5.81 9.53 20.13
C ARG A 154 -4.94 10.17 21.21
N GLN A 155 -4.81 9.54 22.38
CA GLN A 155 -3.97 10.04 23.46
C GLN A 155 -2.49 10.05 23.06
N ALA A 156 -2.01 8.99 22.40
CA ALA A 156 -0.64 8.94 21.87
C ALA A 156 -0.38 10.04 20.83
N VAL A 157 -1.33 10.32 19.92
CA VAL A 157 -1.21 11.43 18.96
C VAL A 157 -1.20 12.79 19.66
N ARG A 158 -2.02 12.98 20.71
CA ARG A 158 -2.03 14.21 21.53
C ARG A 158 -0.72 14.39 22.32
N ALA A 159 -0.14 13.31 22.81
CA ALA A 159 1.14 13.35 23.51
C ALA A 159 2.25 13.95 22.63
N ILE A 160 2.27 13.67 21.32
CA ILE A 160 3.25 14.26 20.38
C ILE A 160 3.16 15.78 20.39
N PHE A 161 1.95 16.33 20.36
CA PHE A 161 1.71 17.77 20.40
C PHE A 161 2.18 18.36 21.73
N MET A 162 1.80 17.73 22.84
CA MET A 162 2.16 18.19 24.19
C MET A 162 3.67 18.12 24.44
N HIS A 163 4.36 17.08 23.96
CA HIS A 163 5.83 16.98 24.03
C HIS A 163 6.54 18.15 23.33
N LYS A 164 5.93 18.73 22.29
CA LYS A 164 6.51 19.88 21.58
C LYS A 164 6.31 21.20 22.33
N LEU A 165 5.30 21.29 23.18
CA LEU A 165 5.06 22.42 24.09
C LEU A 165 5.83 22.31 25.42
N SER A 166 6.19 21.09 25.82
CA SER A 166 6.79 20.80 27.13
C SER A 166 8.14 21.49 27.33
N THR A 167 8.32 22.13 28.49
CA THR A 167 9.60 22.68 28.96
C THR A 167 9.94 22.15 30.35
N ASP A 168 11.13 22.45 30.86
CA ASP A 168 11.52 22.05 32.22
C ASP A 168 10.65 22.77 33.27
N GLU A 169 10.25 24.02 33.01
CA GLU A 169 9.37 24.81 33.87
C GLU A 169 7.90 24.41 33.76
N ASN A 170 7.48 23.91 32.60
CA ASN A 170 6.11 23.52 32.33
C ASN A 170 6.06 22.16 31.60
N PRO A 171 6.22 21.03 32.34
CA PRO A 171 6.20 19.69 31.76
C PRO A 171 4.80 19.27 31.34
N GLN A 172 4.62 18.85 30.08
CA GLN A 172 3.33 18.52 29.46
C GLN A 172 3.27 17.04 29.05
N HIS A 173 3.33 16.13 30.03
CA HIS A 173 3.38 14.67 29.80
C HIS A 173 2.13 13.91 30.27
N GLY A 174 0.99 14.60 30.44
CA GLY A 174 -0.24 14.02 30.98
C GLY A 174 -0.90 12.94 30.11
N PHE A 175 -0.58 12.86 28.81
CA PHE A 175 -1.10 11.84 27.89
C PHE A 175 -0.16 10.64 27.72
N CYS A 176 0.97 10.63 28.41
CA CYS A 176 1.96 9.56 28.32
C CYS A 176 1.62 8.42 29.28
N PRO A 177 1.94 7.16 28.94
CA PRO A 177 1.84 6.07 29.90
C PRO A 177 2.78 6.32 31.08
N ILE A 178 2.32 5.96 32.27
CA ILE A 178 3.05 6.07 33.53
C ILE A 178 3.90 4.80 33.72
N GLY A 179 5.03 4.91 34.42
CA GLY A 179 5.87 3.77 34.81
C GLY A 179 7.22 3.74 34.10
N GLU A 180 8.08 2.84 34.58
CA GLU A 180 9.46 2.70 34.11
C GLU A 180 9.54 2.19 32.66
N ASP A 181 8.56 1.38 32.25
CA ASP A 181 8.42 0.89 30.88
C ASP A 181 7.85 1.94 29.91
N SER A 182 7.59 3.16 30.39
CA SER A 182 7.09 4.23 29.54
C SER A 182 8.08 4.58 28.44
N SER A 183 7.59 4.64 27.20
CA SER A 183 8.37 5.19 26.09
C SER A 183 8.62 6.70 26.21
N CYS A 184 7.94 7.39 27.12
CA CYS A 184 8.21 8.78 27.44
C CYS A 184 9.37 8.88 28.45
N GLY A 185 10.46 9.54 28.04
CA GLY A 185 11.63 9.71 28.90
C GLY A 185 11.35 10.48 30.20
N PHE A 186 10.41 11.44 30.18
CA PHE A 186 10.02 12.17 31.38
C PHE A 186 9.26 11.28 32.37
N LYS A 187 8.24 10.53 31.91
CA LYS A 187 7.48 9.62 32.78
C LYS A 187 8.32 8.48 33.34
N ARG A 188 9.29 7.99 32.54
CA ARG A 188 10.26 7.01 33.02
C ARG A 188 11.14 7.61 34.11
N ALA A 189 11.68 8.80 33.90
CA ALA A 189 12.52 9.49 34.88
C ALA A 189 11.75 9.84 36.17
N GLU A 190 10.48 10.23 36.05
CA GLU A 190 9.56 10.44 37.18
C GLU A 190 9.36 9.15 38.00
N ALA A 191 9.19 8.01 37.33
CA ALA A 191 9.06 6.71 37.99
C ALA A 191 10.37 6.23 38.66
N THR A 192 11.52 6.43 38.01
CA THR A 192 12.83 5.99 38.51
C THR A 192 13.54 7.02 39.40
N GLY A 193 12.92 8.17 39.70
CA GLY A 193 13.52 9.27 40.45
C GLY A 193 14.74 9.92 39.77
N SER A 194 14.89 9.77 38.46
CA SER A 194 16.04 10.30 37.70
C SER A 194 15.79 11.71 37.19
N ALA A 195 16.86 12.50 36.98
CA ALA A 195 16.74 13.82 36.38
C ALA A 195 16.42 13.74 34.87
N TYR A 196 15.48 14.55 34.39
CA TYR A 196 15.14 14.68 32.97
C TYR A 196 15.27 16.13 32.51
N LYS A 197 15.89 16.34 31.34
CA LYS A 197 16.00 17.65 30.71
C LYS A 197 15.27 17.66 29.38
N HIS A 198 14.33 18.58 29.23
CA HIS A 198 13.56 18.74 28.00
C HIS A 198 14.45 19.21 26.85
N LYS A 199 14.26 18.56 25.70
CA LYS A 199 14.99 18.85 24.46
C LYS A 199 14.01 18.82 23.29
N ASN A 200 14.33 19.54 22.22
CA ASN A 200 13.55 19.55 20.97
C ASN A 200 12.11 20.07 21.10
N ASN A 201 11.85 20.93 22.08
CA ASN A 201 10.64 21.73 22.17
C ASN A 201 10.61 22.80 21.06
N LEU A 202 9.42 23.34 20.80
CA LEU A 202 9.19 24.42 19.86
C LEU A 202 8.56 25.61 20.59
N PRO A 203 8.76 26.85 20.12
CA PRO A 203 8.11 28.00 20.71
C PRO A 203 6.59 27.84 20.73
N VAL A 204 5.94 28.27 21.83
CA VAL A 204 4.48 28.14 22.03
C VAL A 204 3.72 28.63 20.81
N ALA A 205 4.07 29.80 20.27
CA ALA A 205 3.45 30.36 19.07
C ALA A 205 3.47 29.42 17.85
N VAL A 206 4.56 28.67 17.65
CA VAL A 206 4.72 27.71 16.54
C VAL A 206 3.83 26.49 16.76
N VAL A 207 3.83 25.93 17.98
CA VAL A 207 3.03 24.73 18.27
C VAL A 207 1.54 25.07 18.23
N GLU A 208 1.15 26.22 18.73
CA GLU A 208 -0.22 26.72 18.64
C GLU A 208 -0.71 26.86 17.21
N ALA A 209 0.11 27.40 16.31
CA ALA A 209 -0.20 27.43 14.90
C ALA A 209 -0.35 26.02 14.27
N MET A 210 0.29 24.99 14.82
CA MET A 210 0.15 23.59 14.38
C MET A 210 -1.09 22.87 14.95
N ARG A 211 -1.79 23.48 15.92
CA ARG A 211 -2.96 22.91 16.61
C ARG A 211 -4.06 22.43 15.65
N PRO A 212 -4.45 23.15 14.59
CA PRO A 212 -5.50 22.69 13.67
C PRO A 212 -5.14 21.36 12.99
N VAL A 213 -3.89 21.19 12.57
CA VAL A 213 -3.43 19.96 11.92
C VAL A 213 -3.48 18.77 12.87
N HIS A 214 -3.07 18.95 14.14
CA HIS A 214 -3.13 17.89 15.15
C HIS A 214 -4.57 17.57 15.57
N LYS A 215 -5.44 18.58 15.68
CA LYS A 215 -6.86 18.38 15.99
C LYS A 215 -7.55 17.53 14.91
N ASP A 216 -7.33 17.86 13.65
CA ASP A 216 -7.88 17.10 12.52
C ASP A 216 -7.36 15.66 12.46
N LEU A 217 -6.05 15.48 12.65
CA LEU A 217 -5.42 14.16 12.54
C LEU A 217 -5.62 13.28 13.78
N SER A 218 -6.06 13.85 14.90
CA SER A 218 -6.48 13.12 16.11
C SER A 218 -8.00 12.87 16.16
N HIS A 219 -8.74 13.18 15.09
CA HIS A 219 -10.18 13.01 15.06
C HIS A 219 -10.58 11.52 15.13
N PRO A 220 -11.46 11.10 16.08
CA PRO A 220 -11.83 9.69 16.26
C PRO A 220 -12.36 9.03 14.98
N GLY A 221 -13.16 9.75 14.19
CA GLY A 221 -13.69 9.24 12.91
C GLY A 221 -12.62 8.94 11.85
N LEU A 222 -11.45 9.59 11.92
CA LEU A 222 -10.30 9.24 11.07
C LEU A 222 -9.59 8.01 11.63
N LEU A 223 -9.30 8.02 12.94
CA LEU A 223 -8.53 6.96 13.60
C LEU A 223 -9.27 5.61 13.61
N LYS A 224 -10.60 5.61 13.79
CA LYS A 224 -11.45 4.42 13.69
C LYS A 224 -11.28 3.71 12.35
N LYS A 225 -11.05 4.45 11.26
CA LYS A 225 -10.88 3.89 9.92
C LYS A 225 -9.55 3.17 9.71
N CYS A 226 -8.55 3.36 10.56
CA CYS A 226 -7.24 2.70 10.43
C CYS A 226 -6.86 1.81 11.63
N VAL A 227 -7.75 1.65 12.60
CA VAL A 227 -7.55 0.79 13.79
C VAL A 227 -7.23 -0.65 13.40
N HIS A 228 -7.76 -1.11 12.26
CA HIS A 228 -7.50 -2.46 11.74
C HIS A 228 -6.04 -2.70 11.30
N GLY A 229 -5.21 -1.65 11.14
CA GLY A 229 -3.78 -1.79 10.88
C GLY A 229 -3.37 -2.24 9.47
N ASN A 230 -4.33 -2.42 8.55
CA ASN A 230 -4.01 -2.95 7.22
C ASN A 230 -3.36 -1.89 6.34
N MET A 231 -2.37 -2.34 5.58
CA MET A 231 -1.71 -1.59 4.52
C MET A 231 -2.28 -1.97 3.15
N ARG A 232 -2.01 -1.13 2.14
CA ARG A 232 -2.30 -1.44 0.73
C ARG A 232 -1.33 -2.47 0.11
N ASN A 233 -0.35 -2.94 0.89
CA ASN A 233 0.71 -3.83 0.42
C ASN A 233 0.19 -5.06 -0.37
N PRO A 234 -0.95 -5.71 -0.02
CA PRO A 234 -1.48 -6.81 -0.83
C PRO A 234 -1.85 -6.39 -2.26
N ASN A 235 -2.58 -5.28 -2.45
CA ASN A 235 -2.94 -4.81 -3.78
C ASN A 235 -1.71 -4.36 -4.58
N GLU A 236 -0.73 -3.75 -3.92
CA GLU A 236 0.54 -3.37 -4.56
C GLU A 236 1.36 -4.61 -4.93
N SER A 237 1.33 -5.66 -4.11
CA SER A 237 1.98 -6.94 -4.38
C SER A 237 1.37 -7.67 -5.58
N VAL A 238 0.03 -7.76 -5.66
CA VAL A 238 -0.66 -8.33 -6.84
C VAL A 238 -0.30 -7.56 -8.10
N ASN A 239 -0.31 -6.22 -8.03
CA ASN A 239 0.12 -5.38 -9.15
C ASN A 239 1.55 -5.70 -9.58
N ASN A 240 2.49 -5.85 -8.64
CA ASN A 240 3.86 -6.21 -8.97
C ASN A 240 3.96 -7.56 -9.71
N VAL A 241 3.14 -8.55 -9.35
CA VAL A 241 3.09 -9.86 -10.01
C VAL A 241 2.50 -9.76 -11.43
N ILE A 242 1.53 -8.87 -11.65
CA ILE A 242 0.99 -8.57 -12.99
C ILE A 242 2.06 -7.88 -13.85
N TRP A 243 2.75 -6.89 -13.29
CA TRP A 243 3.78 -6.14 -14.01
C TRP A 243 5.04 -6.94 -14.32
N SER A 244 5.28 -8.07 -13.67
CA SER A 244 6.36 -8.98 -14.05
C SER A 244 6.05 -9.78 -15.32
N ARG A 245 4.79 -9.76 -15.78
CA ARG A 245 4.31 -10.48 -16.98
C ARG A 245 3.97 -9.53 -18.12
N VAL A 246 3.39 -8.38 -17.77
CA VAL A 246 2.91 -7.39 -18.73
C VAL A 246 3.80 -6.16 -18.67
N HIS A 247 4.43 -5.81 -19.79
CA HIS A 247 5.30 -4.64 -19.86
C HIS A 247 4.50 -3.34 -19.71
N LYS A 248 4.97 -2.41 -18.88
CA LYS A 248 4.26 -1.15 -18.57
C LYS A 248 4.18 -0.16 -19.73
N SER A 249 5.05 -0.31 -20.74
CA SER A 249 5.18 0.64 -21.85
C SER A 249 4.35 0.30 -23.09
N THR A 250 3.68 -0.86 -23.10
CA THR A 250 3.01 -1.36 -24.29
C THR A 250 1.51 -1.30 -24.10
N PHE A 251 0.80 -0.74 -25.07
CA PHE A 251 -0.65 -0.83 -25.10
C PHE A 251 -1.03 -2.23 -25.57
N VAL A 252 -1.79 -2.96 -24.75
CA VAL A 252 -2.17 -4.35 -25.02
C VAL A 252 -3.68 -4.44 -25.12
N GLN A 253 -4.16 -5.19 -26.12
CA GLN A 253 -5.59 -5.49 -26.28
C GLN A 253 -6.07 -6.40 -25.13
N ILE A 254 -7.38 -6.41 -24.86
CA ILE A 254 -7.92 -7.12 -23.70
C ILE A 254 -7.69 -8.64 -23.77
N GLU A 255 -7.70 -9.22 -24.97
CA GLU A 255 -7.52 -10.65 -25.22
C GLU A 255 -6.11 -11.12 -24.90
N ALA A 256 -5.11 -10.27 -25.15
CA ALA A 256 -3.74 -10.55 -24.75
C ALA A 256 -3.51 -10.22 -23.26
N LEU A 257 -4.14 -9.17 -22.73
CA LEU A 257 -3.96 -8.74 -21.34
C LEU A 257 -4.56 -9.73 -20.34
N SER A 258 -5.76 -10.24 -20.62
CA SER A 258 -6.55 -11.03 -19.66
C SER A 258 -5.85 -12.31 -19.20
N PRO A 259 -5.27 -13.15 -20.07
CA PRO A 259 -4.55 -14.36 -19.65
C PRO A 259 -3.39 -14.08 -18.70
N TYR A 260 -2.59 -13.03 -18.95
CA TYR A 260 -1.49 -12.66 -18.05
C TYR A 260 -1.97 -12.22 -16.67
N VAL A 261 -3.12 -11.56 -16.63
CA VAL A 261 -3.72 -11.10 -15.39
C VAL A 261 -4.25 -12.28 -14.57
N TYR A 262 -4.94 -13.23 -15.20
CA TYR A 262 -5.41 -14.44 -14.53
C TYR A 262 -4.23 -15.32 -14.05
N ASP A 263 -3.18 -15.51 -14.87
CA ASP A 263 -1.95 -16.21 -14.43
C ASP A 263 -1.28 -15.52 -13.23
N ALA A 264 -1.27 -14.18 -13.22
CA ALA A 264 -0.73 -13.41 -12.10
C ALA A 264 -1.54 -13.62 -10.82
N VAL A 265 -2.87 -13.64 -10.91
CA VAL A 265 -3.77 -13.89 -9.79
C VAL A 265 -3.59 -15.30 -9.24
N CYS A 266 -3.55 -16.33 -10.10
CA CYS A 266 -3.27 -17.71 -9.68
C CYS A 266 -1.92 -17.81 -8.97
N THR A 267 -0.88 -17.20 -9.56
CA THR A 267 0.47 -17.18 -8.96
C THR A 267 0.54 -16.42 -7.64
N PHE A 268 -0.31 -15.41 -7.46
CA PHE A 268 -0.41 -14.68 -6.21
C PHE A 268 -1.09 -15.54 -5.13
N ASN A 269 -2.23 -16.15 -5.47
CA ASN A 269 -3.06 -16.91 -4.53
C ASN A 269 -2.46 -18.25 -4.09
N GLU A 270 -1.83 -18.96 -5.03
CA GLU A 270 -1.41 -20.36 -4.85
C GLU A 270 0.06 -20.61 -5.17
N GLY A 271 0.73 -19.64 -5.79
CA GLY A 271 2.12 -19.80 -6.24
C GLY A 271 2.23 -20.25 -7.69
N ASN A 272 3.45 -20.35 -8.19
CA ASN A 272 3.77 -20.80 -9.55
C ASN A 272 3.33 -22.23 -9.80
N SER A 273 3.28 -23.07 -8.77
CA SER A 273 2.76 -24.43 -8.86
C SER A 273 1.29 -24.51 -9.31
N ALA A 274 0.49 -23.45 -9.15
CA ALA A 274 -0.86 -23.36 -9.70
C ALA A 274 -0.89 -23.56 -11.24
N LYS A 275 0.19 -23.22 -11.93
CA LYS A 275 0.31 -23.43 -13.39
C LYS A 275 0.26 -24.91 -13.78
N LEU A 276 0.61 -25.81 -12.87
CA LEU A 276 0.48 -27.25 -13.12
C LEU A 276 -0.98 -27.65 -13.34
N GLN A 277 -1.88 -27.15 -12.49
CA GLN A 277 -3.32 -27.40 -12.64
C GLN A 277 -3.87 -26.77 -13.92
N ILE A 278 -3.40 -25.56 -14.26
CA ILE A 278 -3.79 -24.89 -15.53
C ILE A 278 -3.38 -25.75 -16.73
N LEU A 279 -2.15 -26.25 -16.76
CA LEU A 279 -1.66 -27.13 -17.83
C LEU A 279 -2.49 -28.41 -17.92
N THR A 280 -2.73 -29.09 -16.80
CA THR A 280 -3.56 -30.30 -16.76
C THR A 280 -4.97 -30.04 -17.29
N ASN A 281 -5.60 -28.92 -16.90
CA ASN A 281 -6.94 -28.54 -17.37
C ASN A 281 -6.97 -28.18 -18.87
N LEU A 282 -5.84 -27.77 -19.44
CA LEU A 282 -5.67 -27.58 -20.88
C LEU A 282 -5.34 -28.89 -21.62
N GLY A 283 -5.34 -30.03 -20.93
CA GLY A 283 -4.98 -31.34 -21.50
C GLY A 283 -3.48 -31.55 -21.67
N ILE A 284 -2.64 -30.68 -21.08
CA ILE A 284 -1.17 -30.77 -21.15
C ILE A 284 -0.67 -31.43 -19.88
N GLN A 285 -0.10 -32.62 -19.98
CA GLN A 285 0.52 -33.30 -18.85
C GLN A 285 1.86 -32.63 -18.48
N PRO A 286 2.01 -32.05 -17.27
CA PRO A 286 3.27 -31.44 -16.88
C PRO A 286 4.37 -32.50 -16.67
N GLY A 287 5.52 -32.32 -17.30
CA GLY A 287 6.69 -33.18 -17.06
C GLY A 287 7.33 -32.94 -15.69
N GLU A 288 8.14 -33.89 -15.24
CA GLU A 288 8.83 -33.84 -13.94
C GLU A 288 9.69 -32.58 -13.76
N TYR A 289 10.39 -32.15 -14.82
CA TYR A 289 11.18 -30.91 -14.80
C TYR A 289 10.32 -29.66 -14.58
N THR A 290 9.15 -29.59 -15.22
CA THR A 290 8.20 -28.48 -15.04
C THR A 290 7.72 -28.42 -13.59
N PHE A 291 7.35 -29.58 -13.04
CA PHE A 291 6.94 -29.70 -11.64
C PHE A 291 8.04 -29.23 -10.67
N HIS A 292 9.26 -29.69 -10.89
CA HIS A 292 10.41 -29.33 -10.05
C HIS A 292 10.68 -27.82 -10.11
N VAL A 293 10.79 -27.24 -11.31
CA VAL A 293 11.08 -25.81 -11.49
C VAL A 293 10.02 -24.92 -10.84
N LEU A 294 8.74 -25.21 -11.03
CA LEU A 294 7.66 -24.40 -10.45
C LEU A 294 7.67 -24.44 -8.92
N LYS A 295 7.94 -25.61 -8.32
CA LYS A 295 8.11 -25.73 -6.86
C LYS A 295 9.34 -24.97 -6.36
N CYS A 296 10.44 -24.99 -7.10
CA CYS A 296 11.66 -24.25 -6.74
C CYS A 296 11.42 -22.73 -6.74
N LEU A 297 10.71 -22.21 -7.74
CA LEU A 297 10.31 -20.80 -7.78
C LEU A 297 9.43 -20.39 -6.59
N ASP A 298 8.55 -21.28 -6.13
CA ASP A 298 7.71 -21.03 -4.95
C ASP A 298 8.52 -21.01 -3.66
N LYS A 299 9.45 -21.95 -3.48
CA LYS A 299 10.41 -21.94 -2.36
C LYS A 299 11.24 -20.66 -2.35
N GLU A 300 11.75 -20.25 -3.50
CA GLU A 300 12.54 -19.03 -3.66
C GLU A 300 11.74 -17.77 -3.26
N LYS A 301 10.49 -17.67 -3.72
CA LYS A 301 9.56 -16.58 -3.36
C LYS A 301 9.35 -16.51 -1.84
N LEU A 302 9.12 -17.65 -1.19
CA LEU A 302 8.94 -17.72 0.26
C LEU A 302 10.20 -17.31 1.02
N LEU A 303 11.39 -17.71 0.56
CA LEU A 303 12.65 -17.31 1.18
C LEU A 303 12.93 -15.83 1.03
N ARG A 304 12.68 -15.25 -0.15
CA ARG A 304 12.76 -13.79 -0.36
C ARG A 304 11.80 -13.04 0.55
N ALA A 305 10.58 -13.53 0.72
CA ALA A 305 9.61 -12.95 1.63
C ALA A 305 10.11 -13.00 3.09
N LYS A 306 10.53 -14.18 3.58
CA LYS A 306 11.09 -14.35 4.93
C LYS A 306 12.30 -13.43 5.18
N TYR A 307 13.20 -13.30 4.20
CA TYR A 307 14.34 -12.40 4.29
C TYR A 307 13.90 -10.92 4.31
N GLY A 308 12.93 -10.54 3.48
CA GLY A 308 12.35 -9.20 3.47
C GLY A 308 11.74 -8.82 4.84
N PHE A 309 10.99 -9.72 5.47
CA PHE A 309 10.40 -9.51 6.81
C PHE A 309 11.45 -9.40 7.93
N SER A 310 12.47 -10.26 7.91
CA SER A 310 13.57 -10.20 8.89
C SER A 310 14.34 -8.88 8.83
N GLN A 311 14.50 -8.32 7.63
CA GLN A 311 15.15 -7.03 7.42
C GLN A 311 14.23 -5.84 7.74
N GLN A 312 12.91 -5.96 7.58
CA GLN A 312 11.97 -4.92 8.02
C GLN A 312 11.91 -4.79 9.55
N SER A 313 12.36 -5.84 10.26
CA SER A 313 12.46 -5.90 11.72
C SER A 313 13.84 -5.45 12.25
N LYS A 314 14.85 -5.32 11.39
CA LYS A 314 16.19 -4.81 11.73
C LYS A 314 16.35 -3.43 11.11
N GLU A 315 16.45 -2.39 11.94
CA GLU A 315 16.57 -1.02 11.47
C GLU A 315 17.73 -0.82 10.46
N ASN A 316 17.45 0.04 9.48
CA ASN A 316 18.27 0.52 8.37
C ASN A 316 19.80 0.35 8.49
N GLY A 317 20.39 -0.45 7.59
CA GLY A 317 21.86 -0.46 7.41
C GLY A 317 22.41 -1.26 6.23
N ILE A 318 21.58 -1.92 5.42
CA ILE A 318 22.06 -2.80 4.33
C ILE A 318 21.70 -2.21 2.97
N THR A 319 22.72 -1.99 2.13
CA THR A 319 22.56 -1.42 0.79
C THR A 319 21.87 -2.41 -0.16
N GLU A 320 21.18 -1.91 -1.19
CA GLU A 320 20.49 -2.75 -2.19
C GLU A 320 21.43 -3.73 -2.91
N LYS A 321 22.72 -3.39 -3.00
CA LYS A 321 23.76 -4.22 -3.59
C LYS A 321 24.08 -5.45 -2.72
N GLU A 322 24.19 -5.27 -1.41
CA GLU A 322 24.41 -6.35 -0.44
C GLU A 322 23.20 -7.29 -0.35
N LYS A 323 21.98 -6.75 -0.47
CA LYS A 323 20.74 -7.54 -0.58
C LYS A 323 20.80 -8.49 -1.78
N LYS A 324 21.17 -7.99 -2.95
CA LYS A 324 21.30 -8.80 -4.18
C LYS A 324 22.37 -9.88 -4.04
N ILE A 325 23.50 -9.58 -3.40
CA ILE A 325 24.59 -10.55 -3.18
C ILE A 325 24.14 -11.69 -2.26
N ARG A 326 23.50 -11.37 -1.13
CA ARG A 326 23.04 -12.39 -0.17
C ARG A 326 21.93 -13.28 -0.74
N ILE A 327 21.00 -12.72 -1.50
CA ILE A 327 19.99 -13.51 -2.23
C ILE A 327 20.69 -14.45 -3.23
N LYS A 328 21.70 -13.96 -3.96
CA LYS A 328 22.47 -14.77 -4.91
C LYS A 328 23.25 -15.90 -4.25
N ILE A 329 23.76 -15.70 -3.04
CA ILE A 329 24.42 -16.74 -2.23
C ILE A 329 23.39 -17.78 -1.77
N MET A 330 22.24 -17.36 -1.24
CA MET A 330 21.18 -18.28 -0.83
C MET A 330 20.66 -19.13 -2.01
N HIS A 331 20.46 -18.53 -3.19
CA HIS A 331 20.12 -19.25 -4.40
C HIS A 331 21.15 -20.33 -4.76
N ARG A 332 22.45 -20.04 -4.59
CA ARG A 332 23.51 -21.02 -4.83
C ARG A 332 23.48 -22.17 -3.82
N LEU A 333 23.23 -21.87 -2.54
CA LEU A 333 23.13 -22.89 -1.49
C LEU A 333 21.92 -23.82 -1.72
N LEU A 334 20.78 -23.27 -2.12
CA LEU A 334 19.59 -24.08 -2.46
C LEU A 334 19.81 -24.95 -3.70
N ALA A 335 20.47 -24.42 -4.72
CA ALA A 335 20.81 -25.20 -5.91
C ALA A 335 21.76 -26.37 -5.57
N MET A 336 22.63 -26.18 -4.56
CA MET A 336 23.50 -27.23 -4.03
C MET A 336 22.76 -28.27 -3.18
N GLU A 337 21.82 -27.85 -2.32
CA GLU A 337 20.99 -28.76 -1.50
C GLU A 337 20.00 -29.60 -2.33
N GLN A 338 19.55 -29.08 -3.47
CA GLN A 338 18.54 -29.73 -4.32
C GLN A 338 19.13 -30.57 -5.45
N GLY A 339 20.45 -30.74 -5.50
CA GLY A 339 21.12 -31.50 -6.57
C GLY A 339 20.96 -30.88 -7.96
N CYS A 340 20.59 -29.60 -8.07
CA CYS A 340 20.47 -28.91 -9.35
C CYS A 340 21.86 -28.51 -9.88
N PHE A 341 22.52 -29.46 -10.55
CA PHE A 341 23.70 -29.22 -11.37
C PHE A 341 23.31 -29.31 -12.85
N ASP A 342 23.23 -28.18 -13.56
CA ASP A 342 24.26 -27.79 -14.52
C ASP A 342 24.06 -26.33 -15.00
N LYS A 343 25.17 -25.61 -15.16
CA LYS A 343 25.30 -24.15 -15.18
C LYS A 343 25.21 -23.51 -16.58
N LYS A 344 24.72 -24.19 -17.62
CA LYS A 344 24.89 -23.69 -19.01
C LYS A 344 23.65 -23.21 -19.77
N HIS A 345 22.42 -23.41 -19.29
CA HIS A 345 21.23 -23.03 -20.07
C HIS A 345 20.33 -21.93 -19.48
N PHE A 346 20.72 -21.33 -18.35
CA PHE A 346 19.89 -20.33 -17.67
C PHE A 346 20.43 -18.89 -17.82
N TRP A 347 20.68 -18.47 -19.06
CA TRP A 347 20.87 -17.06 -19.44
C TRP A 347 20.38 -16.82 -20.88
N LEU A 348 19.08 -17.02 -21.11
CA LEU A 348 18.40 -16.39 -22.25
C LEU A 348 17.30 -15.48 -21.71
N ASN A 349 17.75 -14.34 -21.19
CA ASN A 349 17.17 -13.02 -21.46
C ASN A 349 18.01 -11.95 -20.76
N GLY A 350 18.73 -11.16 -21.57
CA GLY A 350 19.22 -9.84 -21.15
C GLY A 350 20.74 -9.66 -21.02
N HIS A 351 21.53 -10.09 -22.01
CA HIS A 351 22.85 -9.48 -22.25
C HIS A 351 23.16 -9.39 -23.75
N HIS A 352 22.65 -8.35 -24.41
CA HIS A 352 23.39 -7.76 -25.52
C HIS A 352 24.47 -6.86 -24.93
N ARG A 353 25.71 -7.37 -24.87
CA ARG A 353 26.92 -6.54 -24.83
C ARG A 353 27.81 -7.03 -25.97
N ASN A 354 27.79 -6.28 -27.06
CA ASN A 354 28.95 -5.90 -27.86
C ASN A 354 28.46 -5.05 -29.04
N SER A 355 28.58 -3.74 -28.89
CA SER A 355 28.87 -2.79 -29.97
C SER A 355 29.42 -1.50 -29.32
N PRO A 356 30.36 -0.82 -29.99
CA PRO A 356 31.44 -0.08 -29.34
C PRO A 356 31.02 1.27 -28.75
N CYS A 357 31.81 1.71 -27.78
CA CYS A 357 31.77 3.02 -27.16
C CYS A 357 31.62 4.15 -28.18
N ILE A 358 30.48 4.85 -28.16
CA ILE A 358 30.41 6.25 -28.59
C ILE A 358 30.14 7.07 -27.34
N LYS A 359 31.18 7.79 -26.90
CA LYS A 359 31.06 8.84 -25.89
C LYS A 359 30.20 9.96 -26.46
N PHE A 360 29.01 10.18 -25.93
CA PHE A 360 28.33 11.47 -26.08
C PHE A 360 28.39 12.24 -24.76
N LYS A 361 29.02 13.41 -24.82
CA LYS A 361 29.03 14.44 -23.77
C LYS A 361 27.61 14.94 -23.49
N PRO A 362 27.32 15.42 -22.27
CA PRO A 362 25.99 15.88 -21.89
C PRO A 362 25.67 17.20 -22.61
N GLN A 363 24.56 17.24 -23.34
CA GLN A 363 23.99 18.48 -23.85
C GLN A 363 22.68 18.73 -23.10
N ALA A 364 22.66 19.82 -22.34
CA ALA A 364 21.50 20.31 -21.61
C ALA A 364 20.53 20.95 -22.62
N ILE A 365 19.32 20.39 -22.78
CA ILE A 365 18.16 21.08 -23.36
C ILE A 365 16.87 20.52 -22.74
N GLY A 366 16.08 21.41 -22.14
CA GLY A 366 14.62 21.40 -22.26
C GLY A 366 13.83 20.61 -21.22
N GLU A 367 13.27 21.32 -20.25
CA GLU A 367 12.12 20.88 -19.47
C GLU A 367 11.00 20.37 -20.38
N ALA A 368 10.77 19.06 -20.39
CA ALA A 368 9.54 18.46 -20.88
C ALA A 368 8.87 17.71 -19.72
N ASN A 369 7.83 18.34 -19.19
CA ASN A 369 6.91 17.89 -18.17
C ASN A 369 6.67 16.36 -18.16
N CYS A 370 7.26 15.66 -17.19
CA CYS A 370 7.01 14.23 -16.99
C CYS A 370 6.43 14.00 -15.59
N SER A 371 5.20 14.48 -15.37
CA SER A 371 4.33 14.11 -14.25
C SER A 371 3.51 12.88 -14.62
N VAL A 372 4.17 11.72 -14.79
CA VAL A 372 3.49 10.48 -15.21
C VAL A 372 2.90 9.74 -14.01
N PHE A 373 1.68 10.13 -13.64
CA PHE A 373 0.82 9.41 -12.70
C PHE A 373 0.08 8.27 -13.42
N ALA A 374 0.51 7.03 -13.15
CA ALA A 374 -0.22 5.76 -13.22
C ALA A 374 -1.48 5.73 -14.10
N SER A 375 -1.29 5.49 -15.40
CA SER A 375 -2.37 5.52 -16.40
C SER A 375 -2.11 4.54 -17.56
N CYS A 376 -2.25 3.22 -17.33
CA CYS A 376 -2.68 2.30 -18.41
C CYS A 376 -3.12 0.88 -18.02
N VAL A 377 -2.85 0.37 -16.81
CA VAL A 377 -3.58 -0.79 -16.26
C VAL A 377 -3.67 -0.56 -14.76
N ARG A 378 -4.81 -0.07 -14.24
CA ARG A 378 -5.06 -0.07 -12.80
C ARG A 378 -5.91 -1.30 -12.50
N ILE A 379 -5.25 -2.44 -12.36
CA ILE A 379 -5.83 -3.56 -11.63
C ILE A 379 -5.66 -3.21 -10.16
N LYS A 380 -6.65 -2.53 -9.57
CA LYS A 380 -6.87 -2.75 -8.15
C LYS A 380 -7.70 -4.01 -8.07
N ALA A 381 -7.04 -5.13 -7.77
CA ALA A 381 -7.73 -6.21 -7.09
C ALA A 381 -8.35 -5.58 -5.84
N ALA A 382 -9.68 -5.46 -5.82
CA ALA A 382 -10.37 -5.26 -4.57
C ALA A 382 -10.20 -6.58 -3.83
N VAL A 383 -9.15 -6.70 -2.99
CA VAL A 383 -9.21 -7.66 -1.90
C VAL A 383 -10.25 -7.10 -0.94
N GLY A 384 -11.52 -7.40 -1.24
CA GLY A 384 -12.60 -7.23 -0.28
C GLY A 384 -12.20 -8.06 0.93
N LYS A 385 -12.07 -7.39 2.08
CA LYS A 385 -11.95 -8.11 3.35
C LYS A 385 -13.21 -8.92 3.50
N VAL A 386 -13.13 -10.22 3.29
CA VAL A 386 -14.25 -11.11 3.53
C VAL A 386 -14.44 -11.18 5.04
N SER A 387 -15.62 -10.84 5.53
CA SER A 387 -16.09 -11.25 6.84
C SER A 387 -17.28 -12.16 6.59
N SER A 388 -17.02 -13.45 6.30
CA SER A 388 -18.05 -14.47 6.39
C SER A 388 -18.50 -14.57 7.85
N LEU A 389 -19.71 -14.10 8.13
CA LEU A 389 -20.54 -14.68 9.17
C LEU A 389 -21.41 -15.68 8.41
N ALA A 390 -21.18 -16.96 8.67
CA ALA A 390 -22.17 -17.98 8.38
C ALA A 390 -23.18 -18.00 9.53
N ASN A 391 -24.44 -18.30 9.18
CA ASN A 391 -25.68 -18.35 10.00
C ASN A 391 -26.47 -17.03 9.91
N GLU A 392 -27.74 -17.04 9.51
CA GLU A 392 -28.82 -17.87 10.05
C GLU A 392 -29.62 -18.67 8.99
N PHE A 393 -29.85 -19.95 9.29
CA PHE A 393 -30.89 -20.76 8.67
C PHE A 393 -32.26 -20.30 9.19
N GLY A 394 -33.06 -19.69 8.32
CA GLY A 394 -34.51 -19.61 8.49
C GLY A 394 -35.17 -20.87 7.91
N HIS A 395 -35.25 -21.95 8.69
CA HIS A 395 -36.20 -23.03 8.40
C HIS A 395 -37.62 -22.51 8.62
N GLY A 396 -38.25 -22.01 7.56
CA GLY A 396 -39.69 -21.89 7.49
C GLY A 396 -40.31 -23.28 7.40
N ARG A 397 -40.67 -23.84 8.56
CA ARG A 397 -41.64 -24.94 8.64
C ARG A 397 -43.00 -24.37 8.24
N ASN A 398 -43.48 -24.71 7.04
CA ASN A 398 -44.91 -24.68 6.78
C ASN A 398 -45.52 -25.94 7.39
N ARG A 399 -46.18 -25.76 8.53
CA ARG A 399 -47.43 -26.45 8.83
C ARG A 399 -48.50 -25.38 8.71
N ASP A 400 -49.38 -25.52 7.73
CA ASP A 400 -50.80 -25.78 7.93
C ASP A 400 -51.37 -26.34 6.61
#